data_AF-A0A522VWN9-F1
#
_entry.id   AF-A0A522VWN9-F1
#
_cell.length_a   1.000
_cell.length_b   1.000
_cell.length_c   1.000
_cell.angle_alpha   90.00
_cell.angle_beta   90.00
_cell.angle_gamma   90.00
#
_symmetry.space_group_name_H-M   'P 1'
#
loop_
_entity.id
_entity.type
_entity.pdbx_description
1 polymer ?
#
loop_
_entity_poly.entity_id
_entity_poly.type
_entity_poly.pdbx_seq_one_letter_code
_entity_poly.pdbx_strand_id
1 'polypeptide(L)'
;MRMEVHVHADIPILEGVSRKQIEQALTPWLEYLDADSLADVKSIEADEPGLRYDEKDLMLLLCWTGEIGRSFHGALEAALEKLGPYCYEAVEVDVTLYHDNGEQESRLLFVGPSAQAIHEAQRRCMIEDVTALLARQFDKDRVAEVLAVVNGLFERDWKERAAQPVKPERAFETYTRPARKHLH
;
A
#
# COMPACT_ATOMS: atom_id res chain seq x y z
N MET A 1 -17.86 13.40 -10.12
CA MET A 1 -17.25 12.33 -10.93
C MET A 1 -16.96 11.19 -9.97
N ARG A 2 -17.59 10.04 -10.19
CA ARG A 2 -17.26 8.81 -9.47
C ARG A 2 -16.22 8.09 -10.31
N MET A 3 -15.18 7.56 -9.68
CA MET A 3 -14.09 6.85 -10.31
C MET A 3 -14.06 5.46 -9.69
N GLU A 4 -13.75 4.41 -10.45
CA GLU A 4 -13.56 3.09 -9.86
C GLU A 4 -12.13 2.95 -9.35
N VAL A 5 -11.97 2.28 -8.22
CA VAL A 5 -10.67 1.94 -7.66
C VAL A 5 -10.65 0.48 -7.25
N HIS A 6 -9.51 -0.16 -7.44
CA HIS A 6 -9.16 -1.44 -6.84
C HIS A 6 -8.08 -1.23 -5.78
N VAL A 7 -8.26 -1.78 -4.59
CA VAL A 7 -7.28 -1.78 -3.50
C VAL A 7 -6.90 -3.22 -3.16
N HIS A 8 -5.61 -3.50 -3.19
CA HIS A 8 -5.07 -4.83 -2.92
C HIS A 8 -3.91 -4.79 -1.91
N ALA A 9 -3.97 -5.66 -0.90
CA ALA A 9 -2.86 -5.91 0.01
C ALA A 9 -3.09 -7.18 0.84
N ASP A 10 -2.00 -7.90 1.11
CA ASP A 10 -1.94 -8.91 2.17
C ASP A 10 -1.10 -8.34 3.31
N ILE A 11 -1.75 -8.04 4.45
CA ILE A 11 -1.13 -7.32 5.56
C ILE A 11 -0.96 -8.30 6.74
N PRO A 12 0.29 -8.73 7.04
CA PRO A 12 0.58 -9.52 8.24
C PRO A 12 0.29 -8.70 9.50
N ILE A 13 -0.49 -9.27 10.40
CA ILE A 13 -0.95 -8.63 11.65
C ILE A 13 -0.22 -9.27 12.84
N LEU A 14 0.06 -8.48 13.87
CA LEU A 14 0.64 -8.96 15.12
C LEU A 14 -0.28 -9.98 15.82
N GLU A 15 0.33 -10.98 16.47
CA GLU A 15 -0.40 -11.92 17.31
C GLU A 15 -1.14 -11.19 18.45
N GLY A 16 -2.38 -11.61 18.72
CA GLY A 16 -3.21 -11.05 19.80
C GLY A 16 -4.00 -9.80 19.42
N VAL A 17 -3.86 -9.28 18.19
CA VAL A 17 -4.75 -8.24 17.67
C VAL A 17 -6.11 -8.86 17.36
N SER A 18 -7.18 -8.27 17.90
CA SER A 18 -8.55 -8.74 17.66
C SER A 18 -9.16 -8.11 16.41
N ARG A 19 -10.15 -8.78 15.80
CA ARG A 19 -10.95 -8.20 14.71
C ARG A 19 -11.52 -6.81 15.05
N LYS A 20 -11.95 -6.60 16.30
CA LYS A 20 -12.48 -5.30 16.75
C LYS A 20 -11.43 -4.19 16.67
N GLN A 21 -10.17 -4.47 16.98
CA GLN A 21 -9.09 -3.47 16.84
C GLN A 21 -8.81 -3.13 15.38
N ILE A 22 -8.88 -4.14 14.50
CA ILE A 22 -8.77 -3.92 13.04
C ILE A 22 -9.92 -3.04 12.54
N GLU A 23 -11.17 -3.35 12.90
CA GLU A 23 -12.34 -2.54 12.52
C GLU A 23 -12.26 -1.10 13.07
N GLN A 24 -11.74 -0.94 14.30
CA GLN A 24 -11.49 0.39 14.88
C GLN A 24 -10.40 1.18 14.16
N ALA A 25 -9.32 0.52 13.71
CA ALA A 25 -8.30 1.16 12.90
C ALA A 25 -8.86 1.59 11.54
N LEU A 26 -9.66 0.72 10.92
CA LEU A 26 -10.24 0.93 9.59
C LEU A 26 -11.49 1.82 9.59
N THR A 27 -11.91 2.35 10.75
CA THR A 27 -13.08 3.23 10.87
C THR A 27 -13.13 4.38 9.85
N PRO A 28 -12.04 5.11 9.54
CA PRO A 28 -12.08 6.16 8.52
C PRO A 28 -12.54 5.66 7.14
N TRP A 29 -12.13 4.44 6.75
CA TRP A 29 -12.53 3.83 5.50
C TRP A 29 -13.95 3.25 5.59
N LEU A 30 -14.29 2.60 6.71
CA LEU A 30 -15.64 2.07 6.94
C LEU A 30 -16.72 3.18 6.93
N GLU A 31 -16.48 4.29 7.62
CA GLU A 31 -17.36 5.46 7.60
C GLU A 31 -17.49 6.08 6.20
N TYR A 32 -16.39 6.11 5.44
CA TYR A 32 -16.43 6.57 4.04
C TYR A 32 -17.33 5.68 3.16
N LEU A 33 -17.33 4.37 3.41
CA LEU A 33 -18.13 3.38 2.67
C LEU A 33 -19.55 3.19 3.23
N ASP A 34 -19.92 3.89 4.31
CA ASP A 34 -21.18 3.67 5.03
C ASP A 34 -21.34 2.21 5.50
N ALA A 35 -20.26 1.63 6.01
CA ALA A 35 -20.17 0.26 6.49
C ALA A 35 -19.93 0.21 8.01
N ASP A 36 -20.60 -0.72 8.71
CA ASP A 36 -20.46 -0.89 10.16
C ASP A 36 -19.30 -1.83 10.53
N SER A 37 -18.92 -2.75 9.64
CA SER A 37 -17.91 -3.78 9.88
C SER A 37 -17.19 -4.21 8.59
N LEU A 38 -16.11 -5.01 8.72
CA LEU A 38 -15.42 -5.56 7.54
C LEU A 38 -16.35 -6.43 6.68
N ALA A 39 -17.32 -7.10 7.30
CA ALA A 39 -18.23 -8.01 6.60
C ALA A 39 -19.19 -7.27 5.65
N ASP A 40 -19.44 -5.98 5.92
CA ASP A 40 -20.35 -5.12 5.15
C ASP A 40 -19.65 -4.51 3.93
N VAL A 41 -18.31 -4.52 3.91
CA VAL A 41 -17.52 -4.03 2.78
C VAL A 41 -17.48 -5.09 1.68
N LYS A 42 -18.44 -5.00 0.74
CA LYS A 42 -18.49 -5.82 -0.46
C LYS A 42 -17.78 -5.14 -1.62
N SER A 43 -17.01 -5.93 -2.37
CA SER A 43 -16.52 -5.48 -3.67
C SER A 43 -17.65 -5.51 -4.70
N ILE A 44 -17.52 -4.67 -5.73
CA ILE A 44 -18.35 -4.76 -6.94
C ILE A 44 -18.03 -6.04 -7.72
N GLU A 45 -16.77 -6.48 -7.69
CA GLU A 45 -16.34 -7.73 -8.32
C GLU A 45 -16.62 -8.91 -7.37
N ALA A 46 -17.38 -9.90 -7.85
CA ALA A 46 -17.99 -10.92 -6.99
C ALA A 46 -17.00 -11.98 -6.48
N ASP A 47 -15.86 -12.15 -7.15
CA ASP A 47 -14.77 -13.05 -6.77
C ASP A 47 -13.80 -12.42 -5.75
N GLU A 48 -13.90 -11.10 -5.55
CA GLU A 48 -13.08 -10.41 -4.58
C GLU A 48 -13.67 -10.53 -3.16
N PRO A 49 -12.88 -10.92 -2.15
CA PRO A 49 -13.35 -11.11 -0.78
C PRO A 49 -13.74 -9.81 -0.05
N GLY A 50 -13.42 -8.63 -0.61
CA GLY A 50 -13.54 -7.36 0.08
C GLY A 50 -12.45 -7.21 1.14
N LEU A 51 -12.85 -6.89 2.38
CA LEU A 51 -11.95 -6.81 3.53
C LEU A 51 -12.17 -8.03 4.43
N ARG A 52 -11.11 -8.81 4.65
CA ARG A 52 -11.18 -10.03 5.48
C ARG A 52 -10.01 -10.12 6.43
N TYR A 53 -10.28 -10.20 7.73
CA TYR A 53 -9.28 -10.54 8.73
C TYR A 53 -9.34 -12.04 9.07
N ASP A 54 -8.24 -12.74 8.84
CA ASP A 54 -8.02 -14.13 9.27
C ASP A 54 -7.21 -14.16 10.56
N GLU A 55 -7.88 -14.39 11.68
CA GLU A 55 -7.25 -14.46 13.00
C GLU A 55 -6.32 -15.69 13.15
N LYS A 56 -6.52 -16.75 12.36
CA LYS A 56 -5.67 -17.96 12.45
C LYS A 56 -4.36 -17.76 11.72
N ASP A 57 -4.44 -17.17 10.53
CA ASP A 57 -3.29 -16.89 9.69
C ASP A 57 -2.63 -15.53 10.04
N LEU A 58 -3.23 -14.78 10.98
CA LEU A 58 -2.82 -13.44 11.37
C LEU A 58 -2.68 -12.50 10.17
N MET A 59 -3.64 -12.56 9.25
CA MET A 59 -3.57 -11.89 7.96
C MET A 59 -4.81 -11.05 7.71
N LEU A 60 -4.61 -9.76 7.42
CA LEU A 60 -5.66 -8.89 6.91
C LEU A 60 -5.53 -8.82 5.39
N LEU A 61 -6.52 -9.38 4.70
CA LEU A 61 -6.61 -9.42 3.25
C LEU A 61 -7.50 -8.29 2.75
N LEU A 62 -6.96 -7.47 1.87
CA LEU A 62 -7.64 -6.41 1.14
C LEU A 62 -7.65 -6.82 -0.33
N CYS A 63 -8.83 -6.99 -0.87
CA CYS A 63 -9.04 -7.11 -2.31
C CYS A 63 -10.45 -6.57 -2.56
N TRP A 64 -10.52 -5.28 -2.90
CA TRP A 64 -11.77 -4.55 -2.97
C TRP A 64 -11.78 -3.58 -4.14
N THR A 65 -12.82 -3.69 -4.95
CA THR A 65 -13.16 -2.80 -6.06
C THR A 65 -14.44 -2.04 -5.74
N GLY A 66 -14.43 -0.72 -5.95
CA GLY A 66 -15.60 0.11 -5.71
C GLY A 66 -15.57 1.50 -6.33
N GLU A 67 -16.74 2.14 -6.37
CA GLU A 67 -16.88 3.52 -6.80
C GLU A 67 -16.44 4.50 -5.70
N ILE A 68 -15.56 5.43 -6.04
CA ILE A 68 -15.00 6.42 -5.13
C ILE A 68 -15.25 7.86 -5.55
N GLY A 69 -15.26 8.73 -4.55
CA GLY A 69 -15.30 10.18 -4.66
C GLY A 69 -14.04 10.84 -4.11
N ARG A 70 -14.08 12.16 -3.95
CA ARG A 70 -12.90 12.99 -3.66
C ARG A 70 -12.21 12.69 -2.33
N SER A 71 -12.95 12.22 -1.31
CA SER A 71 -12.42 11.98 0.04
C SER A 71 -11.84 10.57 0.25
N PHE A 72 -11.96 9.67 -0.73
CA PHE A 72 -11.52 8.29 -0.59
C PHE A 72 -10.06 8.15 -0.18
N HIS A 73 -9.15 8.83 -0.89
CA HIS A 73 -7.72 8.74 -0.61
C HIS A 73 -7.41 9.15 0.84
N GLY A 74 -7.94 10.29 1.30
CA GLY A 74 -7.74 10.71 2.69
C GLY A 74 -8.32 9.74 3.71
N ALA A 75 -9.43 9.08 3.41
CA ALA A 75 -10.03 8.06 4.28
C ALA A 75 -9.17 6.78 4.34
N LEU A 76 -8.70 6.30 3.19
CA LEU A 76 -7.79 5.15 3.10
C LEU A 76 -6.48 5.43 3.83
N GLU A 77 -5.85 6.58 3.58
CA GLU A 77 -4.61 6.99 4.23
C GLU A 77 -4.75 7.04 5.76
N ALA A 78 -5.82 7.66 6.27
CA ALA A 78 -6.09 7.73 7.71
C ALA A 78 -6.37 6.35 8.33
N ALA A 79 -6.98 5.44 7.58
CA ALA A 79 -7.20 4.07 8.02
C ALA A 79 -5.89 3.28 8.10
N LEU A 80 -5.02 3.40 7.08
CA LEU A 80 -3.71 2.74 7.07
C LEU A 80 -2.79 3.29 8.17
N GLU A 81 -2.80 4.60 8.44
CA GLU A 81 -2.04 5.19 9.55
C GLU A 81 -2.44 4.59 10.90
N LYS A 82 -3.75 4.44 11.16
CA LYS A 82 -4.28 3.82 12.38
C LYS A 82 -4.02 2.31 12.45
N LEU A 83 -3.93 1.64 11.29
CA LEU A 83 -3.66 0.21 11.20
C LEU A 83 -2.19 -0.11 11.49
N GLY A 84 -1.27 0.79 11.12
CA GLY A 84 0.18 0.61 11.21
C GLY A 84 0.68 -0.07 12.49
N PRO A 85 0.31 0.40 13.70
CA PRO A 85 0.75 -0.22 14.96
C PRO A 85 0.36 -1.69 15.15
N TYR A 86 -0.59 -2.22 14.37
CA TYR A 86 -1.02 -3.61 14.40
C TYR A 86 -0.32 -4.49 13.36
N CYS A 87 0.41 -3.90 12.42
CA CYS A 87 1.14 -4.63 11.38
C CYS A 87 2.40 -5.29 11.95
N TYR A 88 2.65 -6.54 11.58
CA TYR A 88 3.87 -7.26 11.94
C TYR A 88 5.10 -6.73 11.18
N GLU A 89 4.92 -6.44 9.90
CA GLU A 89 5.93 -5.80 9.05
C GLU A 89 5.29 -4.76 8.14
N ALA A 90 6.13 -3.96 7.46
CA ALA A 90 5.63 -3.02 6.47
C ALA A 90 5.44 -3.72 5.11
N VAL A 91 4.27 -3.49 4.51
CA VAL A 91 3.90 -4.05 3.19
C VAL A 91 3.38 -2.97 2.26
N GLU A 92 3.40 -3.28 0.97
CA GLU A 92 2.78 -2.48 -0.08
C GLU A 92 1.25 -2.65 -0.08
N VAL A 93 0.55 -1.56 -0.41
CA VAL A 93 -0.88 -1.54 -0.69
C VAL A 93 -1.04 -0.97 -2.09
N ASP A 94 -1.38 -1.84 -3.05
CA ASP A 94 -1.59 -1.49 -4.44
C ASP A 94 -2.97 -0.82 -4.60
N VAL A 95 -3.00 0.37 -5.20
CA VAL A 95 -4.21 1.12 -5.49
C VAL A 95 -4.26 1.40 -6.99
N THR A 96 -5.24 0.85 -7.69
CA THR A 96 -5.42 1.07 -9.14
C THR A 96 -6.70 1.84 -9.39
N LEU A 97 -6.57 3.03 -9.98
CA LEU A 97 -7.69 3.88 -10.38
C LEU A 97 -8.04 3.62 -11.84
N TYR A 98 -9.32 3.46 -12.14
CA TYR A 98 -9.83 3.26 -13.49
C TYR A 98 -10.55 4.52 -13.97
N HIS A 99 -10.05 5.09 -15.07
CA HIS A 99 -10.61 6.29 -15.68
C HIS A 99 -11.64 5.94 -16.76
N ASP A 100 -12.64 6.80 -16.94
CA ASP A 100 -13.69 6.63 -17.96
C ASP A 100 -13.15 6.52 -19.41
N ASN A 101 -11.94 7.03 -19.67
CA ASN A 101 -11.26 6.94 -20.97
C ASN A 101 -10.53 5.61 -21.19
N GLY A 102 -10.62 4.67 -20.24
CA GLY A 102 -9.95 3.37 -20.26
C GLY A 102 -8.50 3.39 -19.79
N GLU A 103 -7.97 4.54 -19.35
CA GLU A 103 -6.67 4.60 -18.71
C GLU A 103 -6.72 4.07 -17.28
N GLN A 104 -5.60 3.53 -16.81
CA GLN A 104 -5.43 3.08 -15.43
C GLN A 104 -4.27 3.81 -14.80
N GLU A 105 -4.46 4.28 -13.58
CA GLU A 105 -3.42 4.92 -12.76
C GLU A 105 -3.13 4.04 -11.54
N SER A 106 -1.96 3.39 -11.52
CA SER A 106 -1.50 2.63 -10.36
C SER A 106 -0.76 3.55 -9.39
N ARG A 107 -1.04 3.37 -8.10
CA ARG A 107 -0.35 4.03 -6.98
C ARG A 107 0.01 2.97 -5.95
N LEU A 108 1.22 3.07 -5.40
CA LEU A 108 1.64 2.28 -4.25
C LEU A 108 1.53 3.12 -2.98
N LEU A 109 0.83 2.58 -1.98
CA LEU A 109 0.88 3.04 -0.60
C LEU A 109 1.63 2.01 0.24
N PHE A 110 2.00 2.38 1.46
CA PHE A 110 2.66 1.48 2.40
C PHE A 110 2.03 1.59 3.78
N VAL A 111 1.91 0.46 4.46
CA VAL A 111 1.41 0.38 5.83
C VAL A 111 2.36 -0.48 6.64
N GLY A 112 2.65 -0.09 7.87
CA GLY A 112 3.58 -0.81 8.73
C GLY A 112 3.73 -0.21 10.13
N PRO A 113 4.48 -0.89 11.02
CA PRO A 113 4.55 -0.55 12.44
C PRO A 113 5.28 0.76 12.76
N SER A 114 6.07 1.29 11.81
CA SER A 114 6.79 2.55 11.99
C SER A 114 7.18 3.17 10.64
N ALA A 115 7.50 4.47 10.65
CA ALA A 115 8.06 5.16 9.49
C ALA A 115 9.35 4.51 8.98
N GLN A 116 10.20 3.99 9.89
CA GLN A 116 11.43 3.29 9.52
C GLN A 116 11.14 1.96 8.80
N ALA A 117 10.15 1.19 9.28
CA ALA A 117 9.75 -0.05 8.63
C ALA A 117 9.18 0.22 7.22
N ILE A 118 8.35 1.27 7.09
CA ILE A 118 7.80 1.70 5.80
C ILE A 118 8.93 2.13 4.84
N HIS A 119 9.89 2.92 5.30
CA HIS A 119 11.03 3.34 4.49
C HIS A 119 11.88 2.16 3.99
N GLU A 120 12.13 1.17 4.84
CA GLU A 120 12.86 -0.03 4.44
C GLU A 120 12.05 -0.89 3.45
N ALA A 121 10.73 -0.98 3.62
CA ALA A 121 9.86 -1.68 2.66
C ALA A 121 9.84 -0.98 1.28
N GLN A 122 9.77 0.36 1.26
CA GLN A 122 9.89 1.16 0.04
C GLN A 122 11.23 0.92 -0.66
N ARG A 123 12.32 0.93 0.11
CA ARG A 123 13.66 0.63 -0.41
C ARG A 123 13.72 -0.78 -0.99
N ARG A 124 13.26 -1.80 -0.26
CA ARG A 124 13.23 -3.20 -0.72
C ARG A 124 12.46 -3.34 -2.04
N CYS A 125 11.24 -2.81 -2.09
CA CYS A 125 10.40 -2.84 -3.30
C CYS A 125 11.10 -2.20 -4.50
N MET A 126 11.70 -1.01 -4.33
CA MET A 126 12.41 -0.33 -5.40
C MET A 126 13.64 -1.13 -5.88
N ILE A 127 14.41 -1.70 -4.95
CA ILE A 127 15.58 -2.51 -5.28
C ILE A 127 15.18 -3.75 -6.08
N GLU A 128 14.10 -4.43 -5.69
CA GLU A 128 13.57 -5.58 -6.42
C GLU A 128 13.11 -5.19 -7.84
N ASP A 129 12.35 -4.11 -7.97
CA ASP A 129 11.86 -3.63 -9.28
C ASP A 129 13.00 -3.21 -10.21
N VAL A 130 13.97 -2.44 -9.71
CA VAL A 130 15.15 -2.02 -10.50
C VAL A 130 16.02 -3.23 -10.86
N THR A 131 16.19 -4.18 -9.94
CA THR A 131 16.92 -5.43 -10.23
C THR A 131 16.25 -6.19 -11.37
N ALA A 132 14.93 -6.40 -11.27
CA ALA A 132 14.15 -7.13 -12.27
C ALA A 132 14.14 -6.42 -13.64
N LEU A 133 14.18 -5.09 -13.66
CA LEU A 133 14.27 -4.30 -14.89
C LEU A 133 15.65 -4.43 -15.55
N LEU A 134 16.73 -4.24 -14.78
CA LEU A 134 18.09 -4.19 -15.31
C LEU A 134 18.64 -5.58 -15.67
N ALA A 135 18.27 -6.62 -14.92
CA ALA A 135 18.73 -8.00 -15.16
C ALA A 135 18.30 -8.56 -16.52
N ARG A 136 17.37 -7.90 -17.22
CA ARG A 136 16.96 -8.26 -18.59
C ARG A 136 18.07 -7.99 -19.63
N GLN A 137 18.96 -7.04 -19.34
CA GLN A 137 19.93 -6.53 -20.30
C GLN A 137 21.38 -6.57 -19.80
N PHE A 138 21.58 -6.54 -18.48
CA PHE A 138 22.89 -6.42 -17.86
C PHE A 138 23.22 -7.60 -16.96
N ASP A 139 24.51 -7.87 -16.80
CA ASP A 139 25.04 -8.84 -15.85
C ASP A 139 24.89 -8.36 -14.39
N LYS A 140 25.16 -9.26 -13.43
CA LYS A 140 24.99 -8.98 -12.00
C LYS A 140 25.87 -7.85 -11.48
N ASP A 141 27.06 -7.67 -12.03
CA ASP A 141 28.01 -6.66 -11.54
C ASP A 141 27.51 -5.27 -11.90
N ARG A 142 27.07 -5.07 -13.15
CA ARG A 142 26.45 -3.81 -13.60
C ARG A 142 25.15 -3.50 -12.89
N VAL A 143 24.32 -4.52 -12.61
CA VAL A 143 23.11 -4.33 -11.81
C VAL A 143 23.48 -3.85 -10.41
N ALA A 144 24.47 -4.48 -9.77
CA ALA A 144 24.92 -4.12 -8.42
C ALA A 144 25.43 -2.67 -8.34
N GLU A 145 26.12 -2.17 -9.37
CA GLU A 145 26.54 -0.75 -9.45
C GLU A 145 25.35 0.21 -9.35
N VAL A 146 24.26 -0.06 -10.09
CA VAL A 146 23.06 0.79 -10.06
C VAL A 146 22.33 0.66 -8.72
N LEU A 147 22.21 -0.55 -8.18
CA LEU A 147 21.58 -0.77 -6.88
C LEU A 147 22.31 -0.03 -5.76
N ALA A 148 23.65 0.10 -5.82
CA ALA A 148 24.41 0.90 -4.87
C ALA A 148 24.02 2.39 -4.92
N VAL A 149 23.77 2.94 -6.11
CA VAL A 149 23.28 4.32 -6.28
C VAL A 149 21.88 4.49 -5.69
N VAL A 150 20.97 3.55 -5.98
CA VAL A 150 19.60 3.55 -5.44
C VAL A 150 19.62 3.50 -3.92
N ASN A 151 20.42 2.59 -3.34
CA ASN A 151 20.58 2.51 -1.88
C ASN A 151 21.08 3.83 -1.28
N GLY A 152 22.09 4.45 -1.91
CA GLY A 152 22.59 5.74 -1.47
C GLY A 152 21.55 6.87 -1.53
N LEU A 153 20.58 6.81 -2.46
CA LEU A 153 19.47 7.76 -2.52
C LEU A 153 18.54 7.59 -1.31
N PHE A 154 18.11 6.36 -1.00
CA PHE A 154 17.26 6.07 0.16
C PHE A 154 17.91 6.48 1.48
N GLU A 155 19.22 6.23 1.65
CA GLU A 155 19.94 6.65 2.85
C GLU A 155 20.02 8.17 3.02
N ARG A 156 20.17 8.92 1.92
CA ARG A 156 20.19 10.39 1.96
C ARG A 156 18.81 10.95 2.26
N ASP A 157 17.79 10.47 1.55
CA ASP A 157 16.40 10.88 1.77
C ASP A 157 15.98 10.66 3.24
N TRP A 158 16.31 9.51 3.82
CA TRP A 158 16.02 9.23 5.23
C TRP A 158 16.68 10.23 6.18
N LYS A 159 17.96 10.55 5.95
CA LYS A 159 18.70 11.53 6.75
C LYS A 159 18.11 12.93 6.62
N GLU A 160 17.71 13.32 5.42
CA GLU A 160 17.11 14.63 5.15
C GLU A 160 15.72 14.76 5.79
N ARG A 161 14.90 13.71 5.74
CA ARG A 161 13.60 13.64 6.42
C ARG A 161 13.74 13.73 7.94
N ALA A 162 14.67 12.98 8.51
CA ALA A 162 14.94 13.01 9.95
C ALA A 162 15.46 14.39 10.45
N ALA A 163 16.02 15.21 9.56
CA ALA A 163 16.51 16.55 9.88
C ALA A 163 15.45 17.66 9.76
N GLN A 164 14.25 17.36 9.22
CA GLN A 164 13.16 18.33 9.09
C GLN A 164 12.25 18.33 10.33
N PRO A 165 11.80 19.52 10.80
CA PRO A 165 10.81 19.58 11.88
C PRO A 165 9.49 18.95 11.45
N VAL A 166 8.89 18.18 12.35
CA VAL A 166 7.66 17.38 12.16
C VAL A 166 6.54 18.22 11.53
N LYS A 167 6.46 18.20 10.20
CA LYS A 167 5.18 18.32 9.51
C LYS A 167 4.44 16.99 9.72
N PRO A 168 3.09 16.99 9.80
CA PRO A 168 2.35 15.74 9.77
C PRO A 168 2.80 14.99 8.53
N GLU A 169 3.52 13.90 8.76
CA GLU A 169 4.13 13.09 7.71
C GLU A 169 3.01 12.60 6.81
N ARG A 170 3.06 12.96 5.53
CA ARG A 170 2.36 12.14 4.54
C ARG A 170 3.16 10.86 4.44
N ALA A 171 2.57 9.73 4.81
CA ALA A 171 3.19 8.41 4.71
C ALA A 171 3.38 7.93 3.24
N PHE A 172 3.54 8.85 2.28
CA PHE A 172 3.36 8.56 0.87
C PHE A 172 4.43 9.21 -0.01
N GLU A 173 5.04 8.40 -0.86
CA GLU A 173 5.43 8.82 -2.20
C GLU A 173 4.46 8.15 -3.18
N THR A 174 3.84 8.93 -4.07
CA THR A 174 3.05 8.37 -5.18
C THR A 174 4.01 7.72 -6.15
N TYR A 175 4.15 6.39 -6.10
CA TYR A 175 4.83 5.66 -7.16
C TYR A 175 3.82 5.21 -8.20
N THR A 176 3.98 5.72 -9.43
CA THR A 176 3.23 5.21 -10.59
C THR A 176 4.00 4.03 -11.16
N ARG A 177 3.54 2.80 -10.91
CA ARG A 177 4.03 1.64 -11.66
C ARG A 177 3.70 1.87 -13.14
N PRO A 178 4.65 1.70 -14.08
CA PRO A 178 4.32 1.71 -15.50
C PRO A 178 3.27 0.63 -15.77
N ALA A 179 2.19 0.99 -16.45
CA ALA A 179 1.09 0.07 -16.75
C ALA A 179 1.61 -1.27 -17.28
N ARG A 180 1.38 -2.37 -16.54
CA ARG A 180 1.59 -3.71 -17.06
C ARG A 180 0.50 -3.98 -18.08
N LYS A 181 0.74 -3.62 -19.34
CA LYS A 181 -0.05 -4.11 -20.46
C LYS A 181 0.14 -5.63 -20.52
N HIS A 182 -0.85 -6.36 -19.99
CA HIS A 182 -1.08 -7.79 -20.16
C HIS A 182 0.01 -8.73 -19.62
N LEU A 183 -0.29 -9.41 -18.51
CA LEU A 183 0.01 -10.84 -18.43
C LEU A 183 -1.33 -11.56 -18.37
N HIS A 184 -1.56 -12.40 -19.38
CA HIS A 184 -2.70 -13.32 -19.46
C HIS A 184 -2.72 -14.32 -18.31
#